data_AF-A0A564ZG60-F1
#
_entry.id   AF-A0A564ZG60-F1
#
_cell.length_a   1.000
_cell.length_b   1.000
_cell.length_c   1.000
_cell.angle_alpha   90.00
_cell.angle_beta   90.00
_cell.angle_gamma   90.00
#
_symmetry.space_group_name_H-M   'P 1'
#
loop_
_entity.id
_entity.type
_entity.pdbx_description
1 polymer ?
#
loop_
_entity_poly.entity_id
_entity_poly.type
_entity_poly.pdbx_seq_one_letter_code
_entity_poly.pdbx_strand_id
1 'polypeptide(L)'
;MPVMSGEERCKAQGIRRREHRVFGCGTLIKGAILTCGLVFVWVVNGWSQEPPQTGGHHHHPAVTPPPKIPQQKGPAAQPPRLAIPPKWRFTMPAGDHHAGRQIFIDFECFKCHEVVGEDFPAPKAEQGDVGPALSGMGAMHPAEYFLETMIDPNASAAWRIAHHKDEQKGYLGADGKSKMPSYNDTMTVQQLIDLVAYMKSLTEGGHRH
;
A
#
# COMPACT_ATOMS: atom_id res chain seq x y z
N MET A 1 -29.65 -71.48 -0.41
CA MET A 1 -29.59 -71.94 0.99
C MET A 1 -28.13 -72.27 1.31
N PRO A 2 -27.56 -71.95 2.49
CA PRO A 2 -28.05 -71.16 3.63
C PRO A 2 -27.34 -69.78 3.75
N VAL A 3 -27.87 -68.71 4.38
CA VAL A 3 -28.08 -68.42 5.83
C VAL A 3 -26.73 -68.50 6.59
N MET A 4 -26.20 -67.50 7.29
CA MET A 4 -26.63 -66.84 8.54
C MET A 4 -25.84 -65.51 8.68
N SER A 5 -26.45 -64.34 8.92
CA SER A 5 -27.02 -63.83 10.18
C SER A 5 -26.08 -63.94 11.39
N GLY A 6 -25.69 -62.78 11.92
CA GLY A 6 -24.92 -62.62 13.14
C GLY A 6 -25.14 -61.22 13.71
N GLU A 7 -26.25 -61.09 14.42
CA GLU A 7 -26.65 -59.93 15.21
C GLU A 7 -26.22 -60.18 16.67
N GLU A 8 -25.32 -59.36 17.24
CA GLU A 8 -25.18 -59.12 18.70
C GLU A 8 -24.53 -57.72 18.85
N ARG A 9 -25.21 -56.67 19.32
CA ARG A 9 -25.80 -56.37 20.64
C ARG A 9 -24.75 -56.07 21.73
N CYS A 10 -25.00 -54.96 22.43
CA CYS A 10 -24.34 -54.41 23.64
C CYS A 10 -22.94 -53.78 23.42
N LYS A 11 -22.64 -52.57 23.91
CA LYS A 11 -22.95 -52.05 25.25
C LYS A 11 -22.77 -50.52 25.28
N ALA A 12 -23.71 -49.85 25.94
CA ALA A 12 -23.62 -48.45 26.33
C ALA A 12 -22.51 -48.22 27.37
N GLN A 13 -21.78 -47.11 27.25
CA GLN A 13 -21.13 -46.32 28.29
C GLN A 13 -21.02 -44.90 27.70
N GLY A 14 -21.53 -43.81 28.28
CA GLY A 14 -21.67 -43.52 29.70
C GLY A 14 -20.76 -42.34 30.07
N ILE A 15 -21.15 -41.13 29.64
CA ILE A 15 -21.03 -39.83 30.32
C ILE A 15 -19.71 -39.51 31.06
N ARG A 16 -19.01 -38.45 30.62
CA ARG A 16 -18.63 -37.35 31.55
C ARG A 16 -18.31 -36.03 30.84
N ARG A 17 -19.24 -35.08 30.99
CA ARG A 17 -19.00 -33.63 30.89
C ARG A 17 -17.84 -33.24 31.79
N ARG A 18 -16.89 -32.46 31.29
CA ARG A 18 -16.01 -31.61 32.11
C ARG A 18 -16.27 -30.16 31.74
N GLU A 19 -17.09 -29.51 32.56
CA GLU A 19 -17.13 -28.07 32.68
C GLU A 19 -15.90 -27.65 33.48
N HIS A 20 -15.13 -26.68 32.99
CA HIS A 20 -14.18 -25.94 33.82
C HIS A 20 -14.61 -24.48 33.91
N ARG A 21 -14.69 -24.10 35.17
CA ARG A 21 -15.36 -22.96 35.76
C ARG A 21 -14.54 -21.69 35.58
N VAL A 22 -15.27 -20.62 35.28
CA VAL A 22 -14.87 -19.21 35.31
C VAL A 22 -14.19 -18.85 36.63
N PHE A 23 -13.06 -18.14 36.57
CA PHE A 23 -12.54 -17.33 37.66
C PHE A 23 -12.28 -15.92 37.12
N GLY A 24 -13.11 -14.97 37.54
CA GLY A 24 -12.81 -13.55 37.45
C GLY A 24 -12.00 -13.13 38.67
N CYS A 25 -11.14 -12.13 38.48
CA CYS A 25 -10.73 -11.23 39.55
C CYS A 25 -10.49 -9.87 38.91
N GLY A 26 -11.38 -8.92 39.20
CA GLY A 26 -11.22 -7.53 38.81
C GLY A 26 -10.42 -6.77 39.86
N THR A 27 -9.72 -5.74 39.41
CA THR A 27 -9.44 -4.57 40.26
C THR A 27 -9.65 -3.32 39.44
N LEU A 28 -10.75 -2.65 39.75
CA LEU A 28 -11.05 -1.25 39.44
C LEU A 28 -10.10 -0.36 40.25
N ILE A 29 -9.40 0.57 39.62
CA ILE A 29 -8.85 1.74 40.30
C ILE A 29 -9.57 2.96 39.75
N LYS A 30 -10.49 3.47 40.57
CA LYS A 30 -11.12 4.79 40.42
C LYS A 30 -10.18 5.85 41.00
N GLY A 31 -10.00 6.93 40.25
CA GLY A 31 -10.02 8.30 40.81
C GLY A 31 -8.67 8.96 41.10
N ALA A 32 -8.40 10.03 40.35
CA ALA A 32 -8.14 11.36 40.93
C ALA A 32 -8.23 12.42 39.82
N ILE A 33 -9.23 13.27 39.90
CA ILE A 33 -9.29 14.56 39.20
C ILE A 33 -8.27 15.46 39.92
N LEU A 34 -7.30 16.01 39.19
CA LEU A 34 -6.55 17.18 39.64
C LEU A 34 -6.45 18.18 38.50
N THR A 35 -7.29 19.20 38.56
CA THR A 35 -7.16 20.43 37.79
C THR A 35 -5.99 21.23 38.34
N CYS A 36 -4.87 21.24 37.61
CA CYS A 36 -3.86 22.32 37.66
C CYS A 36 -3.93 22.97 36.27
N GLY A 37 -4.35 24.21 36.12
CA GLY A 37 -3.68 25.36 36.73
C GLY A 37 -2.80 25.96 35.65
N LEU A 38 -3.35 26.97 34.97
CA LEU A 38 -2.74 27.79 33.93
C LEU A 38 -1.24 28.03 34.14
N VAL A 39 -0.43 27.64 33.15
CA VAL A 39 0.89 28.23 32.93
C VAL A 39 0.85 28.96 31.59
N PHE A 40 0.79 30.28 31.70
CA PHE A 40 1.02 31.23 30.61
C PHE A 40 2.42 30.98 30.02
N VAL A 41 2.47 30.46 28.79
CA VAL A 41 3.67 30.55 27.94
C VAL A 41 3.52 31.81 27.09
N TRP A 42 4.27 32.84 27.50
CA TRP A 42 4.64 33.96 26.65
C TRP A 42 5.71 33.51 25.63
N VAL A 43 5.83 34.29 24.53
CA VAL A 43 6.84 34.23 23.43
C VAL A 43 6.26 33.48 22.20
N VAL A 44 6.07 34.05 21.00
CA VAL A 44 6.79 35.11 20.25
C VAL A 44 5.80 35.93 19.39
N ASN A 45 6.09 37.22 19.21
CA ASN A 45 5.58 38.09 18.16
C ASN A 45 5.72 37.52 16.73
N GLY A 46 4.63 37.58 15.95
CA GLY A 46 4.63 37.73 14.49
C GLY A 46 3.25 38.26 14.09
N TRP A 47 3.04 39.56 13.80
CA TRP A 47 3.34 40.21 12.52
C TRP A 47 3.07 39.25 11.34
N SER A 48 2.07 39.39 10.48
CA SER A 48 1.17 40.51 10.19
C SER A 48 -0.06 40.04 9.38
N GLN A 49 -1.21 40.62 9.72
CA GLN A 49 -2.33 41.07 8.89
C GLN A 49 -2.55 40.43 7.49
N GLU A 50 -3.65 39.70 7.37
CA GLU A 50 -4.39 39.50 6.12
C GLU A 50 -4.83 40.87 5.57
N PRO A 51 -4.59 41.22 4.29
CA PRO A 51 -5.06 42.47 3.75
C PRO A 51 -6.57 42.42 3.47
N PRO A 52 -7.32 43.49 3.76
CA PRO A 52 -8.74 43.57 3.42
C PRO A 52 -8.90 43.72 1.91
N GLN A 53 -9.90 43.03 1.36
CA GLN A 53 -10.38 43.27 0.01
C GLN A 53 -11.14 44.61 -0.04
N THR A 54 -10.44 45.69 -0.39
CA THR A 54 -11.08 46.95 -0.75
C THR A 54 -11.14 47.08 -2.26
N GLY A 55 -12.34 46.89 -2.81
CA GLY A 55 -12.69 47.31 -4.16
C GLY A 55 -12.57 48.83 -4.28
N GLY A 56 -11.63 49.28 -5.10
CA GLY A 56 -11.42 50.67 -5.46
C GLY A 56 -10.86 50.75 -6.87
N HIS A 57 -11.61 51.37 -7.78
CA HIS A 57 -11.21 51.58 -9.17
C HIS A 57 -10.20 52.72 -9.21
N HIS A 58 -8.90 52.40 -9.18
CA HIS A 58 -7.85 53.40 -9.36
C HIS A 58 -7.57 53.62 -10.84
N HIS A 59 -7.74 54.86 -11.30
CA HIS A 59 -7.29 55.32 -12.61
C HIS A 59 -5.77 55.13 -12.74
N HIS A 60 -5.34 54.36 -13.74
CA HIS A 60 -3.94 54.27 -14.13
C HIS A 60 -3.53 55.54 -14.89
N PRO A 61 -2.38 56.18 -14.58
CA PRO A 61 -1.78 57.15 -15.47
C PRO A 61 -1.40 56.47 -16.80
N ALA A 62 -1.58 57.19 -17.91
CA ALA A 62 -1.26 56.71 -19.24
C ALA A 62 0.18 56.17 -19.30
N VAL A 63 0.28 54.86 -19.57
CA VAL A 63 1.53 54.12 -19.72
C VAL A 63 2.34 54.76 -20.84
N THR A 64 3.55 55.23 -20.52
CA THR A 64 4.59 55.56 -21.49
C THR A 64 4.88 54.31 -22.33
N PRO A 65 4.99 54.38 -23.67
CA PRO A 65 5.23 53.19 -24.46
C PRO A 65 6.54 52.50 -24.01
N PRO A 66 6.57 51.16 -23.93
CA PRO A 66 7.75 50.44 -23.49
C PRO A 66 8.93 50.77 -24.42
N PRO A 67 10.17 50.85 -23.91
CA PRO A 67 11.34 51.01 -24.75
C PRO A 67 11.39 49.84 -25.74
N LYS A 68 11.57 50.16 -27.03
CA LYS A 68 11.73 49.15 -28.08
C LYS A 68 12.97 48.32 -27.76
N ILE A 69 12.78 47.12 -27.24
CA ILE A 69 13.84 46.12 -27.12
C ILE A 69 14.36 45.88 -28.54
N PRO A 70 15.67 46.08 -28.81
CA PRO A 70 16.23 45.71 -30.11
C PRO A 70 15.98 44.22 -30.30
N GLN A 71 15.16 43.85 -31.30
CA GLN A 71 15.03 42.47 -31.71
C GLN A 71 16.42 41.96 -32.09
N GLN A 72 17.00 41.11 -31.25
CA GLN A 72 18.23 40.41 -31.59
C GLN A 72 17.93 39.50 -32.78
N LYS A 73 18.28 39.99 -33.97
CA LYS A 73 18.20 39.26 -35.23
C LYS A 73 19.44 38.38 -35.34
N GLY A 74 19.39 37.22 -34.71
CA GLY A 74 20.40 36.16 -34.84
C GLY A 74 19.91 34.92 -34.08
N PRO A 75 20.20 33.69 -34.56
CA PRO A 75 19.87 32.50 -33.80
C PRO A 75 20.68 32.55 -32.49
N ALA A 76 20.02 32.88 -31.39
CA ALA A 76 20.61 32.70 -30.08
C ALA A 76 20.96 31.21 -29.95
N ALA A 77 22.25 30.89 -29.86
CA ALA A 77 22.69 29.54 -29.59
C ALA A 77 22.06 29.12 -28.26
N GLN A 78 21.09 28.20 -28.33
CA GLN A 78 20.49 27.65 -27.12
C GLN A 78 21.61 26.99 -26.31
N PRO A 79 21.68 27.22 -24.99
CA PRO A 79 22.65 26.54 -24.16
C PRO A 79 22.49 25.03 -24.36
N PRO A 80 23.59 24.25 -24.30
CA PRO A 80 23.53 22.82 -24.53
C PRO A 80 22.50 22.21 -23.58
N ARG A 81 21.40 21.70 -24.16
CA ARG A 81 20.37 21.00 -23.41
C ARG A 81 21.02 19.74 -22.87
N LEU A 82 20.98 19.52 -21.55
CA LEU A 82 21.38 18.25 -20.97
C LEU A 82 20.50 17.16 -21.59
N ALA A 83 21.08 16.33 -22.46
CA ALA A 83 20.37 15.27 -23.17
C ALA A 83 20.32 14.02 -22.30
N ILE A 84 19.18 13.33 -22.31
CA ILE A 84 19.06 11.99 -21.73
C ILE A 84 19.93 11.04 -22.58
N PRO A 85 20.77 10.17 -21.97
CA PRO A 85 21.60 9.24 -22.71
C PRO A 85 20.77 8.35 -23.66
N PRO A 86 21.27 8.04 -24.88
CA PRO A 86 20.63 7.04 -25.74
C PRO A 86 20.43 5.72 -24.99
N LYS A 87 19.24 5.12 -25.12
CA LYS A 87 18.83 3.88 -24.42
C LYS A 87 18.74 3.98 -22.90
N TRP A 88 18.72 5.19 -22.33
CA TRP A 88 18.44 5.35 -20.91
C TRP A 88 17.08 4.75 -20.55
N ARG A 89 17.04 4.08 -19.40
CA ARG A 89 15.82 3.58 -18.77
C ARG A 89 15.98 3.72 -17.26
N PHE A 90 14.90 4.05 -16.57
CA PHE A 90 14.86 3.92 -15.13
C PHE A 90 15.15 2.46 -14.73
N THR A 91 16.00 2.29 -13.72
CA THR A 91 16.30 0.98 -13.14
C THR A 91 16.13 1.10 -11.64
N MET A 92 15.42 0.15 -11.03
CA MET A 92 15.26 0.12 -9.59
C MET A 92 16.63 -0.05 -8.89
N PRO A 93 16.95 0.79 -7.89
CA PRO A 93 18.10 0.56 -7.04
C PRO A 93 18.03 -0.78 -6.32
N ALA A 94 19.19 -1.34 -5.95
CA ALA A 94 19.22 -2.50 -5.08
C ALA A 94 18.72 -2.11 -3.67
N GLY A 95 17.88 -2.96 -3.08
CA GLY A 95 17.39 -2.84 -1.70
C GLY A 95 17.76 -4.06 -0.86
N ASP A 96 17.43 -4.01 0.42
CA ASP A 96 17.58 -5.12 1.36
C ASP A 96 16.27 -5.93 1.43
N HIS A 97 16.30 -7.15 0.88
CA HIS A 97 15.15 -8.06 0.89
C HIS A 97 14.72 -8.51 2.30
N HIS A 98 15.61 -8.50 3.31
CA HIS A 98 15.21 -8.80 4.68
C HIS A 98 14.41 -7.65 5.30
N ALA A 99 14.85 -6.41 5.08
CA ALA A 99 14.08 -5.22 5.45
C ALA A 99 12.74 -5.19 4.68
N GLY A 100 12.77 -5.52 3.39
CA GLY A 100 11.59 -5.64 2.54
C GLY A 100 10.55 -6.64 3.06
N ARG A 101 11.01 -7.80 3.56
CA ARG A 101 10.13 -8.78 4.18
C ARG A 101 9.45 -8.20 5.43
N GLN A 102 10.17 -7.43 6.25
CA GLN A 102 9.57 -6.76 7.40
C GLN A 102 8.53 -5.73 6.98
N ILE A 103 8.79 -4.96 5.91
CA ILE A 103 7.84 -3.99 5.35
C ILE A 103 6.58 -4.69 4.82
N PHE A 104 6.72 -5.86 4.19
CA PHE A 104 5.59 -6.69 3.77
C PHE A 104 4.67 -7.07 4.94
N ILE A 105 5.25 -7.27 6.13
CA ILE A 105 4.51 -7.54 7.37
C ILE A 105 3.88 -6.26 7.90
N ASP A 106 4.65 -5.18 8.01
CA ASP A 106 4.21 -3.93 8.64
C ASP A 106 3.07 -3.26 7.86
N PHE A 107 3.07 -3.38 6.53
CA PHE A 107 1.99 -2.92 5.65
C PHE A 107 0.92 -3.99 5.41
N GLU A 108 1.03 -5.12 6.10
CA GLU A 108 0.08 -6.23 6.12
C GLU A 108 -0.27 -6.77 4.72
N CYS A 109 0.70 -6.76 3.80
CA CYS A 109 0.53 -7.24 2.43
C CYS A 109 0.07 -8.70 2.39
N PHE A 110 0.48 -9.50 3.39
CA PHE A 110 0.07 -10.90 3.56
C PHE A 110 -1.43 -11.10 3.78
N LYS A 111 -2.17 -10.08 4.25
CA LYS A 111 -3.64 -10.16 4.31
C LYS A 111 -4.24 -10.30 2.93
N CYS A 112 -3.51 -9.85 1.92
CA CYS A 112 -3.94 -9.87 0.53
C CYS A 112 -3.20 -10.84 -0.36
N HIS A 113 -1.97 -11.20 -0.04
CA HIS A 113 -1.15 -11.98 -0.95
C HIS A 113 -0.57 -13.19 -0.24
N GLU A 114 -0.78 -14.36 -0.83
CA GLU A 114 -0.13 -15.58 -0.39
C GLU A 114 1.33 -15.60 -0.85
N VAL A 115 2.22 -16.06 0.03
CA VAL A 115 3.61 -16.40 -0.26
C VAL A 115 3.90 -17.80 0.29
N VAL A 116 3.89 -18.80 -0.59
CA VAL A 116 4.28 -20.17 -0.28
C VAL A 116 5.70 -20.22 0.28
N GLY A 117 5.87 -20.93 1.40
CA GLY A 117 7.15 -21.08 2.09
C GLY A 117 7.41 -20.02 3.16
N GLU A 118 6.51 -19.04 3.32
CA GLU A 118 6.56 -18.06 4.39
C GLU A 118 5.53 -18.37 5.48
N ASP A 119 5.87 -18.04 6.73
CA ASP A 119 5.03 -18.30 7.91
C ASP A 119 4.01 -17.18 8.17
N PHE A 120 3.43 -16.60 7.12
CA PHE A 120 2.39 -15.57 7.27
C PHE A 120 1.01 -16.20 7.49
N PRO A 121 0.12 -15.55 8.27
CA PRO A 121 -1.28 -15.97 8.32
C PRO A 121 -1.88 -15.93 6.92
N ALA A 122 -2.52 -17.02 6.50
CA ALA A 122 -3.19 -17.06 5.19
C ALA A 122 -4.27 -15.97 5.10
N PRO A 123 -4.47 -15.36 3.92
CA PRO A 123 -5.59 -14.46 3.66
C PRO A 123 -6.91 -15.12 4.05
N LYS A 124 -7.77 -14.43 4.81
CA LYS A 124 -9.07 -14.99 5.18
C LYS A 124 -10.06 -14.81 4.04
N ALA A 125 -10.81 -15.87 3.71
CA ALA A 125 -11.81 -15.85 2.63
C ALA A 125 -12.89 -14.76 2.82
N GLU A 126 -13.20 -14.38 4.06
CA GLU A 126 -14.16 -13.29 4.35
C GLU A 126 -13.68 -11.90 3.88
N GLN A 127 -12.39 -11.76 3.53
CA GLN A 127 -11.79 -10.56 2.95
C GLN A 127 -11.88 -10.52 1.42
N GLY A 128 -12.46 -11.59 0.82
CA GLY A 128 -12.84 -11.70 -0.59
C GLY A 128 -11.63 -11.79 -1.52
N ASP A 129 -11.24 -13.03 -1.84
CA ASP A 129 -10.25 -13.44 -2.85
C ASP A 129 -9.21 -12.38 -3.15
N VAL A 130 -8.23 -12.42 -2.27
CA VAL A 130 -7.21 -11.43 -2.09
C VAL A 130 -6.09 -11.69 -3.10
N GLY A 131 -5.40 -10.62 -3.54
CA GLY A 131 -4.56 -10.55 -4.74
C GLY A 131 -3.69 -11.77 -5.08
N PRO A 132 -3.21 -11.88 -6.34
CA PRO A 132 -2.54 -13.08 -6.83
C PRO A 132 -1.40 -13.54 -5.92
N ALA A 133 -1.23 -14.86 -5.81
CA ALA A 133 -0.11 -15.45 -5.09
C ALA A 133 1.22 -14.87 -5.62
N LEU A 134 2.12 -14.52 -4.71
CA LEU A 134 3.37 -13.86 -5.06
C LEU A 134 4.56 -14.82 -5.17
N SER A 135 4.36 -16.10 -4.83
CA SER A 135 5.36 -17.15 -5.03
C SER A 135 5.76 -17.27 -6.49
N GLY A 136 7.07 -17.30 -6.75
CA GLY A 136 7.66 -17.35 -8.08
C GLY A 136 7.61 -16.05 -8.87
N MET A 137 6.87 -15.02 -8.41
CA MET A 137 6.74 -13.75 -9.14
C MET A 137 8.07 -13.06 -9.37
N GLY A 138 9.02 -13.22 -8.43
CA GLY A 138 10.36 -12.65 -8.51
C GLY A 138 11.11 -13.11 -9.76
N ALA A 139 10.87 -14.32 -10.27
CA ALA A 139 11.46 -14.81 -11.52
C ALA A 139 10.72 -14.31 -12.77
N MET A 140 9.42 -14.03 -12.66
CA MET A 140 8.54 -13.71 -13.79
C MET A 140 8.56 -12.23 -14.18
N HIS A 141 8.83 -11.32 -13.23
CA HIS A 141 8.68 -9.89 -13.46
C HIS A 141 9.96 -9.07 -13.15
N PRO A 142 10.18 -7.95 -13.86
CA PRO A 142 11.22 -7.00 -13.51
C PRO A 142 10.86 -6.23 -12.22
N ALA A 143 11.85 -5.62 -11.57
CA ALA A 143 11.65 -4.86 -10.33
C ALA A 143 10.70 -3.67 -10.53
N GLU A 144 10.78 -3.03 -11.70
CA GLU A 144 9.97 -1.88 -12.08
C GLU A 144 8.48 -2.24 -12.21
N TYR A 145 8.15 -3.49 -12.54
CA TYR A 145 6.76 -3.95 -12.56
C TYR A 145 6.19 -3.98 -11.14
N PHE A 146 6.94 -4.50 -10.16
CA PHE A 146 6.50 -4.48 -8.76
C PHE A 146 6.36 -3.06 -8.23
N LEU A 147 7.29 -2.17 -8.57
CA LEU A 147 7.18 -0.74 -8.25
C LEU A 147 5.86 -0.16 -8.75
N GLU A 148 5.57 -0.33 -10.05
CA GLU A 148 4.35 0.21 -10.66
C GLU A 148 3.09 -0.29 -9.94
N THR A 149 3.03 -1.60 -9.64
CA THR A 149 1.87 -2.18 -8.96
C THR A 149 1.60 -1.61 -7.56
N MET A 150 2.61 -1.06 -6.88
CA MET A 150 2.48 -0.46 -5.55
C MET A 150 2.13 1.03 -5.60
N ILE A 151 2.65 1.76 -6.59
CA ILE A 151 2.42 3.20 -6.72
C ILE A 151 1.15 3.54 -7.53
N ASP A 152 0.83 2.71 -8.52
CA ASP A 152 -0.40 2.75 -9.32
C ASP A 152 -0.97 1.34 -9.56
N PRO A 153 -1.64 0.76 -8.54
CA PRO A 153 -2.28 -0.55 -8.67
C PRO A 153 -3.35 -0.62 -9.79
N ASN A 154 -3.94 0.53 -10.18
CA ASN A 154 -4.96 0.58 -11.21
C ASN A 154 -4.37 0.40 -12.62
N ALA A 155 -3.13 0.82 -12.86
CA ALA A 155 -2.45 0.56 -14.13
C ALA A 155 -2.35 -0.94 -14.41
N SER A 156 -1.91 -1.72 -13.41
CA SER A 156 -1.87 -3.19 -13.50
C SER A 156 -3.27 -3.78 -13.66
N ALA A 157 -4.24 -3.33 -12.85
CA ALA A 157 -5.63 -3.80 -12.94
C ALA A 157 -6.25 -3.57 -14.32
N ALA A 158 -6.03 -2.40 -14.93
CA ALA A 158 -6.55 -2.04 -16.25
C ALA A 158 -6.01 -2.99 -17.34
N TRP A 159 -4.71 -3.32 -17.28
CA TRP A 159 -4.13 -4.28 -18.21
C TRP A 159 -4.78 -5.66 -18.04
N ARG A 160 -4.97 -6.13 -16.79
CA ARG A 160 -5.59 -7.44 -16.54
C ARG A 160 -7.03 -7.52 -17.01
N ILE A 161 -7.83 -6.47 -16.79
CA ILE A 161 -9.21 -6.38 -17.29
C ILE A 161 -9.26 -6.53 -18.82
N ALA A 162 -8.33 -5.89 -19.53
CA ALA A 162 -8.30 -5.92 -20.99
C ALA A 162 -7.81 -7.26 -21.58
N HIS A 163 -6.94 -7.98 -20.88
CA HIS A 163 -6.24 -9.15 -21.42
C HIS A 163 -6.67 -10.50 -20.81
N HIS A 164 -7.36 -10.50 -19.66
CA HIS A 164 -7.80 -11.71 -18.96
C HIS A 164 -9.32 -11.69 -18.72
N LYS A 165 -10.09 -11.93 -19.79
CA LYS A 165 -11.56 -11.81 -19.76
C LYS A 165 -12.22 -12.76 -18.77
N ASP A 166 -11.74 -14.00 -18.73
CA ASP A 166 -12.30 -15.10 -17.93
C ASP A 166 -11.78 -15.14 -16.48
N GLU A 167 -10.88 -14.23 -16.14
CA GLU A 167 -10.36 -14.15 -14.77
C GLU A 167 -11.42 -13.61 -13.81
N GLN A 168 -11.47 -14.23 -12.62
CA GLN A 168 -12.26 -13.74 -11.50
C GLN A 168 -11.67 -12.42 -10.99
N LYS A 169 -12.46 -11.34 -11.09
CA LYS A 169 -12.00 -9.98 -10.78
C LYS A 169 -12.16 -9.63 -9.29
N GLY A 170 -11.92 -10.61 -8.41
CA GLY A 170 -12.01 -10.45 -6.95
C GLY A 170 -11.10 -9.34 -6.40
N TYR A 171 -10.04 -9.00 -7.15
CA TYR A 171 -9.13 -7.89 -6.85
C TYR A 171 -9.72 -6.49 -7.07
N LEU A 172 -10.93 -6.36 -7.65
CA LEU A 172 -11.60 -5.07 -7.87
C LEU A 172 -12.64 -4.76 -6.78
N GLY A 173 -12.70 -3.49 -6.38
CA GLY A 173 -13.76 -2.93 -5.54
C GLY A 173 -15.05 -2.69 -6.34
N ALA A 174 -16.12 -2.27 -5.63
CA ALA A 174 -17.41 -1.96 -6.25
C ALA A 174 -17.35 -0.78 -7.24
N ASP A 175 -16.33 0.07 -7.13
CA ASP A 175 -16.04 1.18 -8.04
C ASP A 175 -15.23 0.77 -9.28
N GLY A 176 -14.92 -0.52 -9.41
CA GLY A 176 -14.13 -1.08 -10.52
C GLY A 176 -12.62 -0.79 -10.44
N LYS A 177 -12.13 -0.25 -9.33
CA LYS A 177 -10.70 -0.01 -9.08
C LYS A 177 -10.07 -1.14 -8.29
N SER A 178 -8.74 -1.22 -8.31
CA SER A 178 -8.00 -2.18 -7.49
C SER A 178 -8.32 -2.00 -6.00
N LYS A 179 -8.55 -3.11 -5.29
CA LYS A 179 -8.62 -3.15 -3.82
C LYS A 179 -7.25 -2.92 -3.17
N MET A 180 -6.16 -3.20 -3.89
CA MET A 180 -4.81 -2.86 -3.42
C MET A 180 -4.67 -1.34 -3.43
N PRO A 181 -4.35 -0.71 -2.27
CA PRO A 181 -4.19 0.74 -2.20
C PRO A 181 -2.89 1.18 -2.88
N SER A 182 -2.82 2.46 -3.25
CA SER A 182 -1.54 3.10 -3.53
C SER A 182 -0.81 3.41 -2.22
N TYR A 183 0.50 3.23 -2.19
CA TYR A 183 1.34 3.46 -1.01
C TYR A 183 2.11 4.78 -1.03
N ASN A 184 1.83 5.66 -2.00
CA ASN A 184 2.60 6.89 -2.25
C ASN A 184 2.70 7.82 -1.03
N ASP A 185 1.66 7.87 -0.20
CA ASP A 185 1.56 8.80 0.94
C ASP A 185 1.95 8.15 2.27
N THR A 186 2.17 6.83 2.30
CA THR A 186 2.35 6.05 3.54
C THR A 186 3.66 5.29 3.60
N MET A 187 4.32 5.06 2.46
CA MET A 187 5.58 4.35 2.36
C MET A 187 6.69 5.29 1.92
N THR A 188 7.81 5.28 2.65
CA THR A 188 9.01 6.01 2.21
C THR A 188 9.60 5.37 0.97
N VAL A 189 10.37 6.14 0.20
CA VAL A 189 11.07 5.62 -0.99
C VAL A 189 12.00 4.45 -0.62
N GLN A 190 12.69 4.51 0.53
CA GLN A 190 13.56 3.43 0.96
C GLN A 190 12.77 2.15 1.26
N GLN A 191 11.64 2.26 1.96
CA GLN A 191 10.79 1.10 2.23
C GLN A 191 10.27 0.47 0.93
N LEU A 192 9.90 1.28 -0.06
CA LEU A 192 9.46 0.78 -1.36
C LEU A 192 10.58 0.05 -2.11
N ILE A 193 11.81 0.57 -2.08
CA ILE A 193 12.99 -0.07 -2.66
C ILE A 193 13.24 -1.44 -2.01
N ASP A 194 13.23 -1.50 -0.67
CA ASP A 194 13.48 -2.73 0.08
C ASP A 194 12.34 -3.75 -0.13
N LEU A 195 11.09 -3.30 -0.14
CA LEU A 195 9.93 -4.14 -0.43
C LEU A 195 10.03 -4.74 -1.84
N VAL A 196 10.40 -3.95 -2.85
CA VAL A 196 10.62 -4.47 -4.21
C VAL A 196 11.77 -5.49 -4.24
N ALA A 197 12.84 -5.29 -3.46
CA ALA A 197 13.91 -6.28 -3.33
C ALA A 197 13.39 -7.59 -2.73
N TYR A 198 12.51 -7.55 -1.74
CA TYR A 198 11.82 -8.73 -1.22
C TYR A 198 10.97 -9.42 -2.30
N MET A 199 10.13 -8.70 -3.03
CA MET A 199 9.33 -9.25 -4.14
C MET A 199 10.20 -9.95 -5.19
N LYS A 200 11.37 -9.38 -5.51
CA LYS A 200 12.32 -9.97 -6.44
C LYS A 200 13.00 -11.24 -5.92
N SER A 201 13.10 -11.40 -4.60
CA SER A 201 13.67 -12.61 -4.00
C SER A 201 12.73 -13.83 -4.06
N LEU A 202 11.42 -13.61 -4.25
CA LEU A 202 10.38 -14.65 -4.33
C LEU A 202 10.43 -15.43 -5.65
N THR A 203 11.44 -16.26 -5.83
CA THR A 203 11.70 -17.01 -7.07
C THR A 203 11.17 -18.44 -7.05
N GLU A 204 10.86 -18.97 -5.88
CA GLU A 204 10.37 -20.34 -5.69
C GLU A 204 8.83 -20.42 -5.67
N GLY A 205 8.27 -21.57 -6.05
CA GLY A 205 6.83 -21.86 -5.92
C GLY A 205 5.95 -21.39 -7.07
N GLY A 206 6.52 -20.84 -8.15
CA GLY A 206 5.79 -20.56 -9.39
C GLY A 206 5.44 -21.85 -10.12
N HIS A 207 4.15 -22.19 -10.20
CA HIS A 207 3.57 -23.37 -10.87
C HIS A 207 3.68 -24.71 -10.11
N ARG A 208 2.75 -24.94 -9.18
CA ARG A 208 2.23 -26.29 -8.92
C ARG A 208 0.80 -26.34 -9.46
N HIS A 209 0.64 -26.77 -10.71
CA HIS A 209 -0.62 -27.18 -11.31
C HIS A 209 -0.55 -28.67 -11.63
#